data_AF-A0AAV4X0I5-F1
#
_entry.id   AF-A0AAV4X0I5-F1
#
_cell.length_a   1.000
_cell.length_b   1.000
_cell.length_c   1.000
_cell.angle_alpha   90.00
_cell.angle_beta   90.00
_cell.angle_gamma   90.00
#
_symmetry.space_group_name_H-M   'P 1'
#
loop_
_entity.id
_entity.type
_entity.pdbx_description
1 polymer ?
#
loop_
_entity_poly.entity_id
_entity_poly.type
_entity_poly.pdbx_seq_one_letter_code
_entity_poly.pdbx_strand_id
1 'polypeptide(L)'
;MCIVLNSQYFQDPSLVEDLAEEQTKWLDEQLEEAKSGKYKHVVIFQHIPWFLENPNEEKDYFNILPEMRQKMLQKFYNASK
;
A
#
# COMPACT_ATOMS: atom_id res chain seq x y z
N MET A 1 -12.88 5.87 6.63
CA MET A 1 -11.47 6.19 6.93
C MET A 1 -10.75 6.50 5.63
N CYS A 2 -9.85 7.48 5.63
CA CYS A 2 -9.01 7.79 4.47
C CYS A 2 -7.55 7.63 4.88
N ILE A 3 -6.80 6.86 4.11
CA ILE A 3 -5.37 6.61 4.33
C ILE A 3 -4.63 7.17 3.11
N VAL A 4 -3.60 7.99 3.33
CA VAL A 4 -2.79 8.56 2.25
C VAL A 4 -1.39 8.00 2.38
N LEU A 5 -0.93 7.29 1.34
CA LEU A 5 0.37 6.66 1.32
C LEU A 5 1.36 7.49 0.51
N ASN A 6 2.57 7.65 1.03
CA ASN A 6 3.70 8.00 0.19
C ASN A 6 4.14 6.74 -0.57
N SER A 7 3.68 6.61 -1.81
CA SER A 7 4.00 5.45 -2.64
C SER A 7 5.48 5.36 -3.04
N GLN A 8 6.25 6.46 -2.91
CA GLN A 8 7.68 6.44 -3.22
C GLN A 8 8.45 5.46 -2.33
N TYR A 9 8.03 5.29 -1.07
CA TYR A 9 8.65 4.34 -0.15
C TYR A 9 8.48 2.87 -0.56
N PHE A 10 7.45 2.56 -1.37
CA PHE A 10 7.28 1.22 -1.95
C PHE A 10 7.99 1.07 -3.29
N GLN A 11 8.28 2.18 -3.97
CA GLN A 11 8.93 2.19 -5.28
C GLN A 11 10.45 2.10 -5.13
N ASP A 12 11.03 2.91 -4.25
CA ASP A 12 12.47 2.93 -3.95
C ASP A 12 12.72 3.62 -2.59
N PRO A 13 12.94 2.83 -1.52
CA PRO A 13 13.24 3.36 -0.20
C PRO A 13 14.75 3.49 0.09
N SER A 14 15.65 3.22 -0.85
CA SER A 14 17.10 3.02 -0.60
C SER A 14 17.83 4.16 0.11
N LEU A 15 17.28 5.38 0.08
CA LEU A 15 17.84 6.56 0.74
C LEU A 15 17.13 6.95 2.04
N VAL A 16 16.02 6.28 2.37
CA VAL A 16 15.09 6.63 3.46
C VAL A 16 14.45 5.39 4.10
N GLU A 17 15.23 4.31 4.28
CA GLU A 17 14.75 3.01 4.76
C GLU A 17 13.97 3.14 6.08
N ASP A 18 14.51 3.91 7.05
CA ASP A 18 13.85 4.14 8.35
C ASP A 18 12.44 4.74 8.19
N LEU A 19 12.26 5.73 7.30
CA LEU A 19 10.95 6.35 7.06
C LEU A 19 9.98 5.40 6.34
N ALA A 20 10.50 4.55 5.45
CA ALA A 20 9.71 3.54 4.78
C ALA A 20 9.23 2.45 5.76
N GLU A 21 10.08 2.06 6.72
CA GLU A 21 9.71 1.15 7.81
C GLU A 21 8.68 1.77 8.75
N GLU A 22 8.85 3.03 9.14
CA GLU A 22 7.87 3.77 9.94
C GLU A 22 6.50 3.82 9.25
N GLN A 23 6.45 4.18 7.96
CA GLN A 23 5.19 4.16 7.19
C GLN A 23 4.61 2.74 7.12
N THR A 24 5.45 1.72 6.96
CA THR A 24 4.99 0.33 6.89
C THR A 24 4.32 -0.10 8.19
N LYS A 25 4.94 0.21 9.33
CA LYS A 25 4.37 -0.09 10.66
C LYS A 25 3.10 0.72 10.92
N TRP A 26 3.12 2.02 10.63
CA TRP A 26 1.95 2.88 10.76
C TRP A 26 0.78 2.36 9.91
N LEU A 27 1.04 1.93 8.68
CA LEU A 27 0.01 1.38 7.80
C LEU A 27 -0.61 0.11 8.40
N ASP A 28 0.18 -0.76 9.03
CA ASP A 28 -0.36 -1.94 9.72
C ASP A 28 -1.32 -1.54 10.84
N GLU A 29 -0.98 -0.54 11.65
CA GLU A 29 -1.85 0.00 12.69
C GLU A 29 -3.15 0.58 12.11
N GLN A 30 -3.06 1.33 11.01
CA GLN A 30 -4.23 1.90 10.34
C GLN A 30 -5.14 0.82 9.74
N LEU A 31 -4.58 -0.27 9.22
CA LEU A 31 -5.37 -1.37 8.66
C LEU A 31 -6.05 -2.21 9.75
N GLU A 32 -5.44 -2.38 10.92
CA GLU A 32 -6.11 -2.99 12.07
C GLU A 32 -7.23 -2.11 12.63
N GLU A 33 -7.03 -0.79 12.66
CA GLU A 33 -8.10 0.16 12.98
C GLU A 33 -9.24 0.10 11.94
N ALA A 34 -8.90 0.00 10.65
CA ALA A 34 -9.86 -0.12 9.57
C ALA A 34 -10.76 -1.37 9.72
N LYS A 35 -10.20 -2.51 10.14
CA LYS A 35 -10.93 -3.76 10.39
C LYS A 35 -11.86 -3.67 11.61
N SER A 36 -11.34 -3.15 12.71
CA SER A 36 -12.02 -3.12 14.00
C SER A 36 -12.98 -1.93 14.16
N GLY A 37 -12.71 -0.86 13.43
CA GLY A 37 -13.49 0.37 13.44
C GLY A 37 -14.84 0.18 12.75
N LYS A 38 -15.84 0.94 13.18
CA LYS A 38 -17.18 0.98 12.55
C LYS A 38 -17.17 1.81 11.27
N TYR A 39 -16.14 1.68 10.43
CA TYR A 39 -16.02 2.43 9.18
C TYR A 39 -16.79 1.72 8.08
N LYS A 40 -17.75 2.40 7.47
CA LYS A 40 -18.48 1.87 6.31
C LYS A 40 -17.58 1.66 5.10
N HIS A 41 -16.63 2.57 4.89
CA HIS A 41 -15.68 2.54 3.79
C HIS A 41 -14.29 2.99 4.24
N VAL A 42 -13.27 2.35 3.70
CA VAL A 42 -11.86 2.68 3.86
C VAL A 42 -11.31 2.96 2.46
N VAL A 43 -10.73 4.14 2.26
CA VAL A 43 -10.22 4.59 0.96
C VAL A 43 -8.73 4.89 1.11
N ILE A 44 -7.92 4.31 0.23
CA ILE A 44 -6.47 4.50 0.21
C ILE A 44 -6.10 5.34 -1.01
N PHE A 45 -5.38 6.43 -0.78
CA PHE A 45 -4.88 7.34 -1.81
C PHE A 45 -3.37 7.18 -1.96
N GLN A 46 -2.89 7.17 -3.20
CA GLN A 46 -1.46 7.15 -3.50
C GLN A 46 -1.20 7.71 -4.91
N HIS A 47 0.06 8.06 -5.20
CA HIS A 47 0.46 8.63 -6.47
C HIS A 47 0.85 7.58 -7.51
N ILE A 48 1.75 6.65 -7.16
CA ILE A 48 2.24 5.60 -8.06
C ILE A 48 1.27 4.43 -7.99
N PRO A 49 0.63 4.00 -9.09
CA PRO A 49 -0.31 2.89 -9.05
C PRO A 49 0.35 1.54 -8.76
N TRP A 50 -0.40 0.63 -8.13
CA TRP A 50 0.05 -0.75 -7.94
C TRP A 50 0.25 -1.46 -9.28
N PHE A 51 -0.72 -1.35 -10.18
CA PHE A 51 -0.74 -1.88 -11.55
C PHE A 51 -1.56 -0.93 -12.45
N LEU A 52 -1.37 -1.00 -13.77
CA LEU A 52 -2.03 -0.17 -14.78
C LEU A 52 -3.24 -0.89 -15.38
N GLU A 53 -3.06 -2.13 -15.82
CA GLU A 53 -4.08 -2.91 -16.51
C GLU A 53 -4.52 -4.14 -15.72
N ASN A 54 -3.55 -4.91 -15.19
CA ASN A 54 -3.86 -6.12 -14.44
C ASN A 54 -2.85 -6.39 -13.31
N PRO A 55 -3.26 -7.02 -12.19
CA PRO A 55 -2.36 -7.22 -11.04
C PRO A 55 -1.11 -8.05 -11.32
N ASN A 56 -1.12 -8.87 -12.38
CA ASN A 56 -0.05 -9.80 -12.73
C ASN A 56 0.88 -9.27 -13.84
N GLU A 57 0.71 -8.03 -14.27
CA GLU A 57 1.57 -7.41 -15.27
C GLU A 57 3.02 -7.26 -14.77
N GLU A 58 3.97 -7.20 -15.71
CA GLU A 58 5.37 -6.96 -15.37
C GLU A 58 5.60 -5.52 -14.86
N LYS A 59 6.82 -5.25 -14.38
CA LYS A 59 7.22 -3.90 -13.99
C LYS A 59 7.33 -3.02 -15.23
N ASP A 60 6.64 -1.89 -15.19
CA ASP A 60 6.78 -0.78 -16.13
C ASP A 60 7.15 0.49 -15.35
N TYR A 61 7.51 1.57 -16.02
CA TYR A 61 7.91 2.85 -15.43
C TYR A 61 6.90 3.35 -14.38
N PHE A 62 5.60 3.20 -14.64
CA PHE A 62 4.54 3.79 -13.82
C PHE A 62 3.99 2.91 -12.70
N ASN A 63 4.29 1.61 -12.63
CA ASN A 63 3.69 0.70 -11.64
C ASN A 63 4.68 0.26 -10.56
N ILE A 64 4.19 -0.26 -9.43
CA ILE A 64 5.08 -0.84 -8.41
C ILE A 64 5.55 -2.24 -8.85
N LEU A 65 6.76 -2.63 -8.43
CA LEU A 65 7.33 -3.96 -8.66
C LEU A 65 6.38 -5.09 -8.24
N PRO A 66 6.27 -6.18 -9.03
CA PRO A 66 5.30 -7.25 -8.77
C PRO A 66 5.36 -7.85 -7.36
N GLU A 67 6.54 -8.06 -6.80
CA GLU A 67 6.70 -8.62 -5.45
C GLU A 67 6.05 -7.72 -4.38
N MET A 68 6.39 -6.44 -4.37
CA MET A 68 5.84 -5.46 -3.44
C MET A 68 4.34 -5.25 -3.69
N ARG A 69 3.92 -5.19 -4.95
CA ARG A 69 2.52 -5.11 -5.35
C ARG A 69 1.69 -6.22 -4.73
N GLN A 70 2.08 -7.48 -4.93
CA GLN A 70 1.33 -8.63 -4.43
C GLN A 70 1.25 -8.64 -2.90
N LYS A 71 2.37 -8.32 -2.22
CA LYS A 71 2.41 -8.16 -0.76
C LYS A 71 1.38 -7.12 -0.28
N MET A 72 1.30 -5.96 -0.94
CA MET A 72 0.41 -4.88 -0.55
C MET A 72 -1.05 -5.14 -0.89
N LEU A 73 -1.34 -5.68 -2.08
CA LEU A 73 -2.70 -6.06 -2.46
C LEU A 73 -3.28 -7.12 -1.51
N GLN A 74 -2.48 -8.13 -1.13
CA GLN A 74 -2.88 -9.14 -0.16
C GLN A 74 -3.14 -8.52 1.22
N LYS A 75 -2.28 -7.58 1.65
CA LYS A 75 -2.43 -6.85 2.91
C LYS A 75 -3.77 -6.09 2.95
N PHE A 76 -4.10 -5.35 1.89
CA PHE A 76 -5.37 -4.61 1.80
C PHE A 76 -6.59 -5.54 1.72
N TYR A 77 -6.51 -6.62 0.96
CA TYR A 77 -7.58 -7.61 0.88
C TYR A 77 -7.89 -8.22 2.25
N ASN A 78 -6.86 -8.56 3.02
CA ASN A 78 -7.03 -9.08 4.38
C ASN A 78 -7.65 -8.06 5.33
N ALA A 79 -7.39 -6.75 5.13
CA ALA A 79 -7.99 -5.66 5.90
C ALA A 79 -9.43 -5.30 5.50
N SER A 80 -9.91 -5.83 4.37
CA SER A 80 -11.28 -5.64 3.91
C SER A 80 -12.26 -6.71 4.43
N LYS A 81 -11.77 -7.71 5.16
CA LYS A 81 -12.55 -8.77 5.78
C LYS A 81 -12.84 -8.45 7.23
#